data_AF-A0A9P5YT96-F1
#
_entry.id   AF-A0A9P5YT96-F1
#
_cell.length_a   1.000
_cell.length_b   1.000
_cell.length_c   1.000
_cell.angle_alpha   90.00
_cell.angle_beta   90.00
_cell.angle_gamma   90.00
#
_symmetry.space_group_name_H-M   'P 1'
#
loop_
_entity.id
_entity.type
_entity.pdbx_description
1 polymer ?
#
loop_
_entity_poly.entity_id
_entity_poly.type
_entity_poly.pdbx_seq_one_letter_code
_entity_poly.pdbx_strand_id
1 'polypeptide(L)'
;MTTLVDLSPELILEIASYIVIPWHDLRSARRDPGVIDNLIEDDDNDAFAAAQADLANLRLVCRHLDAILQSESLKSITFNFHVTRWTSEADVEARLALLAQGDSPISAHAKFLFIRCLSPVQVGYFPARNYFSPEGTEYRRGGDQWPKIEFLSRAMNNYLEMAISSFQNLQCVAWKVYHVDDLNVRVMGALSSLPSLEDLTLHITADCRELSRLRINRFHDLRSLVVAFYNAIHPSVLPGPKSLDPIIDHISEIINQSPLLRNLSILQPRYYSEYDVSFRNLVKSSSLDQPLPHLESLCITFRDLILDDATLVAKLPKTLRSLHIADYARLCPPFQSRTDLVAMKAFITAHIRLQEITIADPSEPLLKYLATYSGLKKLRLLLYPFSRVEVKDMIANVQTFFQHILPLHSLSLVVHSSEPHEDGLIFEAGNPNQQSSNTWNVRLCIDAMSGYSFTFLMQCATNLLECRNKNIVLSFSPTRSSSTKAIIYKRRLQRLSTLCISLRNIRVAEEDAKQYPNAISFDGTEYVLYRRDNLPSYYSYRKIVPETNQN
;
A
#
# COMPACT_ATOMS: atom_id res chain seq x y z
N MET A 1 -14.60 10.10 34.95
CA MET A 1 -13.58 9.77 33.92
C MET A 1 -13.93 8.40 33.37
N THR A 2 -14.79 8.36 32.37
CA THR A 2 -15.21 7.13 31.70
C THR A 2 -14.36 6.94 30.46
N THR A 3 -13.64 5.82 30.42
CA THR A 3 -12.84 5.32 29.32
C THR A 3 -13.72 5.18 28.06
N LEU A 4 -13.35 5.85 26.97
CA LEU A 4 -13.92 5.62 25.64
C LEU A 4 -13.64 4.16 25.26
N VAL A 5 -14.71 3.38 25.09
CA VAL A 5 -14.66 2.05 24.48
C VAL A 5 -14.72 2.26 22.98
N ASP A 6 -13.69 1.85 22.25
CA ASP A 6 -13.76 1.67 20.80
C ASP A 6 -14.82 0.60 20.53
N LEU A 7 -16.02 1.01 20.12
CA LEU A 7 -17.08 0.09 19.73
C LEU A 7 -16.68 -0.52 18.38
N SER A 8 -16.59 -1.84 18.30
CA SER A 8 -16.30 -2.51 17.04
C SER A 8 -17.44 -2.29 16.03
N PRO A 9 -17.18 -2.33 14.70
CA PRO A 9 -18.22 -2.22 13.69
C PRO A 9 -19.36 -3.22 13.87
N GLU A 10 -19.07 -4.40 14.40
CA GLU A 10 -20.05 -5.45 14.73
C GLU A 10 -20.95 -5.03 15.89
N LEU A 11 -20.37 -4.41 16.93
CA LEU A 11 -21.12 -3.90 18.08
C LEU A 11 -22.01 -2.70 17.69
N ILE A 12 -21.57 -1.88 16.72
CA ILE A 12 -22.38 -0.81 16.14
C ILE A 12 -23.58 -1.38 15.37
N LEU A 13 -23.38 -2.43 14.57
CA LEU A 13 -24.45 -3.13 13.86
C LEU A 13 -25.41 -3.83 14.82
N GLU A 14 -24.89 -4.40 15.90
CA GLU A 14 -25.65 -5.02 16.97
C GLU A 14 -26.49 -3.99 17.74
N ILE A 15 -25.91 -2.84 18.15
CA ILE A 15 -26.65 -1.73 18.77
C ILE A 15 -27.72 -1.20 17.82
N ALA A 16 -27.41 -1.03 16.53
CA ALA A 16 -28.39 -0.62 15.53
C ALA A 16 -29.53 -1.63 15.37
N SER A 17 -29.26 -2.93 15.55
CA SER A 17 -30.29 -3.98 15.53
C SER A 17 -31.24 -3.91 16.74
N TYR A 18 -30.75 -3.48 17.92
CA TYR A 18 -31.57 -3.26 19.12
C TYR A 18 -32.37 -1.95 19.09
N ILE A 19 -31.94 -0.96 18.29
CA ILE A 19 -32.69 0.30 18.07
C ILE A 19 -33.92 0.08 17.16
N VAL A 20 -34.01 -1.08 16.49
CA VAL A 20 -35.27 -1.56 15.88
C VAL A 20 -36.18 -2.08 16.99
N ILE A 21 -36.59 -1.20 17.90
CA ILE A 21 -37.88 -1.39 18.57
C ILE A 21 -38.92 -1.38 17.44
N PRO A 22 -39.84 -2.36 17.37
CA PRO A 22 -40.89 -2.34 16.36
C PRO A 22 -41.62 -1.01 16.46
N TRP A 23 -41.41 -0.12 15.49
CA TRP A 23 -42.14 1.14 15.36
C TRP A 23 -43.66 0.94 15.35
N HIS A 24 -44.11 -0.30 15.16
CA HIS A 24 -45.48 -0.76 15.27
C HIS A 24 -46.04 -0.71 16.70
N ASP A 25 -45.22 -0.96 17.73
CA ASP A 25 -45.64 -0.98 19.15
C ASP A 25 -45.73 0.43 19.76
N LEU A 26 -44.96 1.39 19.23
CA LEU A 26 -45.09 2.80 19.60
C LEU A 26 -46.23 3.53 18.87
N ARG A 27 -46.65 3.03 17.69
CA ARG A 27 -47.80 3.58 16.95
C ARG A 27 -49.14 3.09 17.48
N SER A 28 -49.22 1.89 18.06
CA SER A 28 -50.43 1.42 18.75
C SER A 28 -50.71 2.25 20.01
N ALA A 29 -49.67 2.70 20.71
CA ALA A 29 -49.81 3.59 21.87
C ALA A 29 -50.22 5.04 21.52
N ARG A 30 -49.98 5.49 20.26
CA ARG A 30 -50.17 6.89 19.85
C ARG A 30 -51.46 7.18 19.07
N ARG A 31 -52.25 6.15 18.75
CA ARG A 31 -53.41 6.26 17.85
C ARG A 31 -54.76 6.41 18.55
N ASP A 32 -54.81 6.33 19.88
CA ASP A 32 -56.03 6.63 20.63
C ASP A 32 -55.79 7.81 21.58
N PRO A 33 -56.06 9.05 21.14
CA PRO A 33 -55.94 10.23 22.00
C PRO A 33 -56.78 10.11 23.29
N GLY A 34 -57.85 9.30 23.29
CA GLY A 34 -58.68 9.05 24.47
C GLY A 34 -58.11 8.05 25.49
N VAL A 35 -57.04 7.32 25.16
CA VAL A 35 -56.36 6.41 26.11
C VAL A 35 -55.25 7.13 26.88
N ILE A 36 -54.65 8.17 26.28
CA ILE A 36 -53.66 9.00 26.98
C ILE A 36 -54.35 9.86 28.05
N ASP A 37 -55.55 10.39 27.78
CA ASP A 37 -56.28 11.20 28.75
C ASP A 37 -56.87 10.37 29.92
N ASN A 38 -57.14 9.07 29.72
CA ASN A 38 -57.63 8.18 30.78
C ASN A 38 -56.52 7.48 31.60
N LEU A 39 -55.25 7.61 31.20
CA LEU A 39 -54.09 7.11 31.97
C LEU A 39 -53.45 8.21 32.85
N ILE A 40 -53.97 9.44 32.80
CA ILE A 40 -53.47 10.59 33.58
C ILE A 40 -54.21 10.75 34.91
N GLU A 41 -55.28 9.97 35.16
CA GLU A 41 -56.03 10.03 36.43
C GLU A 41 -55.56 9.04 37.51
N ASP A 42 -54.63 8.13 37.22
CA ASP A 42 -54.01 7.27 38.24
C ASP A 42 -52.59 7.76 38.60
N ASP A 43 -52.28 7.75 39.89
CA ASP A 43 -51.14 8.33 40.65
C ASP A 43 -49.71 7.97 40.17
N ASP A 44 -49.53 7.38 38.98
CA ASP A 44 -48.25 6.88 38.46
C ASP A 44 -47.42 7.96 37.72
N ASN A 45 -47.28 9.13 38.34
CA ASN A 45 -46.35 10.18 37.90
C ASN A 45 -44.90 9.65 37.74
N ASP A 46 -44.55 8.63 38.53
CA ASP A 46 -43.23 7.98 38.47
C ASP A 46 -43.01 7.19 37.17
N ALA A 47 -44.04 6.54 36.61
CA ALA A 47 -43.94 5.79 35.37
C ALA A 47 -43.75 6.72 34.15
N PHE A 48 -44.44 7.85 34.13
CA PHE A 48 -44.26 8.87 33.10
C PHE A 48 -42.87 9.52 33.17
N ALA A 49 -42.39 9.84 34.37
CA ALA A 49 -41.05 10.37 34.58
C ALA A 49 -39.96 9.36 34.13
N ALA A 50 -40.13 8.07 34.42
CA ALA A 50 -39.24 7.01 33.97
C ALA A 50 -39.20 6.90 32.43
N ALA A 51 -40.36 6.89 31.76
CA ALA A 51 -40.42 6.84 30.30
C ALA A 51 -39.80 8.08 29.64
N GLN A 52 -39.96 9.27 30.24
CA GLN A 52 -39.32 10.51 29.76
C GLN A 52 -37.80 10.47 29.92
N ALA A 53 -37.30 9.91 31.04
CA ALA A 53 -35.88 9.69 31.26
C ALA A 53 -35.30 8.70 30.23
N ASP A 54 -36.00 7.60 29.94
CA ASP A 54 -35.58 6.62 28.93
C ASP A 54 -35.54 7.22 27.52
N LEU A 55 -36.53 8.04 27.14
CA LEU A 55 -36.51 8.74 25.87
C LEU A 55 -35.35 9.76 25.78
N ALA A 56 -35.05 10.45 26.88
CA ALA A 56 -33.91 11.37 26.95
C ALA A 56 -32.57 10.60 26.81
N ASN A 57 -32.44 9.46 27.46
CA ASN A 57 -31.29 8.57 27.35
C ASN A 57 -31.13 8.05 25.92
N LEU A 58 -32.20 7.57 25.28
CA LEU A 58 -32.17 7.12 23.89
C LEU A 58 -31.71 8.24 22.94
N ARG A 59 -32.22 9.46 23.11
CA ARG A 59 -31.78 10.64 22.34
C ARG A 59 -30.30 10.97 22.56
N LEU A 60 -29.78 10.73 23.77
CA LEU A 60 -28.36 10.92 24.06
C LEU A 60 -27.51 9.84 23.37
N VAL A 61 -27.92 8.57 23.48
CA VAL A 61 -27.28 7.44 22.79
C VAL A 61 -27.27 7.66 21.28
N CYS A 62 -28.40 8.04 20.68
CA CYS A 62 -28.47 8.35 19.25
C CYS A 62 -27.54 9.50 18.85
N ARG A 63 -27.45 10.57 19.66
CA ARG A 63 -26.51 11.68 19.40
C ARG A 63 -25.05 11.25 19.51
N HIS A 64 -24.72 10.41 20.49
CA HIS A 64 -23.36 9.91 20.65
C HIS A 64 -22.97 8.96 19.51
N LEU A 65 -23.89 8.07 19.13
CA LEU A 65 -23.72 7.17 17.99
C LEU A 65 -23.57 7.96 16.69
N ASP A 66 -24.41 8.98 16.46
CA ASP A 66 -24.30 9.88 15.31
C ASP A 66 -22.93 10.58 15.27
N ALA A 67 -22.43 11.08 16.41
CA ALA A 67 -21.10 11.68 16.49
C ALA A 67 -19.97 10.70 16.14
N ILE A 68 -20.05 9.45 16.63
CA ILE A 68 -19.07 8.39 16.29
C ILE A 68 -19.16 8.03 14.81
N LEU A 69 -20.36 7.82 14.29
CA LEU A 69 -20.60 7.47 12.89
C LEU A 69 -20.15 8.59 11.95
N GLN A 70 -20.39 9.86 12.29
CA GLN A 70 -19.89 11.01 11.54
C GLN A 70 -18.36 11.04 11.56
N SER A 71 -17.73 10.87 12.74
CA SER A 71 -16.28 10.81 12.87
C SER A 71 -15.65 9.74 11.98
N GLU A 72 -16.19 8.50 12.00
CA GLU A 72 -15.60 7.40 11.22
C GLU A 72 -15.96 7.46 9.74
N SER A 73 -17.17 7.87 9.36
CA SER A 73 -17.58 7.98 7.96
C SER A 73 -16.91 9.14 7.22
N LEU A 74 -16.60 10.24 7.91
CA LEU A 74 -15.98 11.44 7.34
C LEU A 74 -14.45 11.46 7.52
N LYS A 75 -13.89 10.44 8.17
CA LYS A 75 -12.45 10.28 8.43
C LYS A 75 -11.61 10.28 7.15
N SER A 76 -12.16 9.76 6.06
CA SER A 76 -11.46 9.60 4.78
C SER A 76 -12.15 10.38 3.66
N ILE A 77 -11.36 11.24 3.01
CA ILE A 77 -11.81 12.05 1.88
C ILE A 77 -11.03 11.63 0.65
N THR A 78 -11.70 11.60 -0.50
CA THR A 78 -11.04 11.42 -1.79
C THR A 78 -11.33 12.60 -2.71
N PHE A 79 -10.28 13.27 -3.18
CA PHE A 79 -10.34 14.24 -4.25
C PHE A 79 -10.02 13.58 -5.58
N ASN A 80 -10.99 13.60 -6.50
CA ASN A 80 -10.86 13.02 -7.82
C ASN A 80 -11.65 13.85 -8.84
N PHE A 81 -10.98 14.86 -9.39
CA PHE A 81 -11.57 15.85 -10.28
C PHE A 81 -11.57 15.43 -11.75
N HIS A 82 -11.43 14.13 -12.05
CA HIS A 82 -11.51 13.63 -13.41
C HIS A 82 -12.91 13.89 -14.01
N VAL A 83 -12.99 14.47 -15.22
CA VAL A 83 -14.26 14.92 -15.85
C VAL A 83 -15.35 13.85 -15.93
N THR A 84 -14.98 12.57 -16.02
CA THR A 84 -15.94 11.45 -16.11
C THR A 84 -16.48 10.96 -14.76
N ARG A 85 -16.07 11.56 -13.64
CA ARG A 85 -16.36 11.02 -12.29
C ARG A 85 -17.42 11.80 -11.51
N TRP A 86 -17.90 12.92 -12.03
CA TRP A 86 -18.87 13.77 -11.34
C TRP A 86 -20.08 14.03 -12.23
N THR A 87 -21.23 14.20 -11.59
CA THR A 87 -22.55 14.25 -12.25
C THR A 87 -23.01 15.68 -12.51
N SER A 88 -22.63 16.63 -11.64
CA SER A 88 -23.09 18.03 -11.65
C SER A 88 -21.92 18.97 -11.33
N GLU A 89 -21.77 20.01 -12.14
CA GLU A 89 -20.79 21.11 -11.96
C GLU A 89 -21.06 21.87 -10.66
N ALA A 90 -22.31 22.30 -10.49
CA ALA A 90 -22.76 23.05 -9.33
C ALA A 90 -22.54 22.29 -8.02
N ASP A 91 -22.72 20.97 -8.02
CA ASP A 91 -22.53 20.14 -6.83
C ASP A 91 -21.06 20.10 -6.40
N VAL A 92 -20.13 20.02 -7.37
CA VAL A 92 -18.69 20.02 -7.09
C VAL A 92 -18.27 21.38 -6.52
N GLU A 93 -18.71 22.47 -7.14
CA GLU A 93 -18.44 23.82 -6.64
C GLU A 93 -19.02 24.04 -5.24
N ALA A 94 -20.29 23.70 -5.01
CA ALA A 94 -20.95 23.85 -3.72
C ALA A 94 -20.25 23.04 -2.61
N ARG A 95 -19.81 21.81 -2.90
CA ARG A 95 -19.06 20.99 -1.94
C ARG A 95 -17.68 21.56 -1.64
N LEU A 96 -16.96 22.03 -2.66
CA LEU A 96 -15.67 22.69 -2.47
C LEU A 96 -15.80 23.98 -1.68
N ALA A 97 -16.81 24.81 -1.98
CA ALA A 97 -17.11 26.03 -1.24
C ALA A 97 -17.46 25.73 0.23
N LEU A 98 -18.28 24.70 0.48
CA LEU A 98 -18.61 24.25 1.84
C LEU A 98 -17.36 23.80 2.61
N LEU A 99 -16.45 23.05 1.98
CA LEU A 99 -15.19 22.66 2.61
C LEU A 99 -14.27 23.87 2.84
N ALA A 100 -14.23 24.82 1.90
CA ALA A 100 -13.43 26.04 2.02
C ALA A 100 -13.88 26.95 3.17
N GLN A 101 -15.15 26.88 3.58
CA GLN A 101 -15.64 27.60 4.76
C GLN A 101 -15.05 27.05 6.07
N GLY A 102 -14.70 25.77 6.11
CA GLY A 102 -14.12 25.12 7.31
C GLY A 102 -15.10 24.73 8.40
N ASP A 103 -16.37 25.14 8.31
CA ASP A 103 -17.43 24.80 9.26
C ASP A 103 -18.06 23.41 9.00
N SER A 104 -17.60 22.72 7.96
CA SER A 104 -18.08 21.38 7.61
C SER A 104 -17.63 20.35 8.66
N PRO A 105 -18.51 19.41 9.09
CA PRO A 105 -18.09 18.25 9.89
C PRO A 105 -16.94 17.46 9.25
N ILE A 106 -16.85 17.49 7.92
CA ILE A 106 -15.74 16.88 7.17
C ILE A 106 -14.41 17.55 7.55
N SER A 107 -14.37 18.88 7.59
CA SER A 107 -13.17 19.65 7.96
C SER A 107 -12.67 19.33 9.37
N ALA A 108 -13.60 19.04 10.28
CA ALA A 108 -13.31 18.65 11.67
C ALA A 108 -12.85 17.19 11.82
N HIS A 109 -13.44 16.25 11.07
CA HIS A 109 -13.23 14.80 11.30
C HIS A 109 -12.23 14.14 10.34
N ALA A 110 -11.89 14.78 9.23
CA ALA A 110 -10.98 14.22 8.24
C ALA A 110 -9.59 13.96 8.82
N LYS A 111 -9.11 12.72 8.67
CA LYS A 111 -7.75 12.29 9.01
C LYS A 111 -6.96 11.85 7.78
N PHE A 112 -7.63 11.30 6.78
CA PHE A 112 -7.01 10.78 5.55
C PHE A 112 -7.52 11.51 4.32
N LEU A 113 -6.60 12.05 3.52
CA LEU A 113 -6.92 12.65 2.23
C LEU A 113 -6.24 11.88 1.10
N PHE A 114 -7.05 11.37 0.19
CA PHE A 114 -6.61 10.71 -1.03
C PHE A 114 -6.81 11.62 -2.23
N ILE A 115 -5.73 12.19 -2.74
CA ILE A 115 -5.78 13.01 -3.97
C ILE A 115 -5.46 12.10 -5.15
N ARG A 116 -6.51 11.61 -5.81
CA ARG A 116 -6.35 10.72 -6.96
C ARG A 116 -6.03 11.49 -8.23
N CYS A 117 -6.65 12.64 -8.45
CA CYS A 117 -6.43 13.43 -9.65
C CYS A 117 -6.91 14.87 -9.43
N LEU A 118 -6.04 15.84 -9.73
CA LEU A 118 -6.37 17.27 -9.80
C LEU A 118 -6.50 17.78 -11.25
N SER A 119 -6.30 16.93 -12.25
CA SER A 119 -6.48 17.31 -13.66
C SER A 119 -7.89 16.95 -14.13
N PRO A 120 -8.74 17.91 -14.52
CA PRO A 120 -9.99 17.61 -15.20
C PRO A 120 -9.78 16.84 -16.51
N VAL A 121 -8.65 17.09 -17.16
CA VAL A 121 -8.31 16.64 -18.52
C VAL A 121 -7.28 15.53 -18.50
N GLN A 122 -7.33 14.61 -17.53
CA GLN A 122 -6.37 13.51 -17.53
C GLN A 122 -6.64 12.57 -18.72
N VAL A 123 -6.11 12.96 -19.88
CA VAL A 123 -6.22 12.20 -21.11
C VAL A 123 -5.38 10.97 -20.88
N GLY A 124 -6.05 9.84 -20.69
CA GLY A 124 -5.41 8.56 -20.69
C GLY A 124 -4.54 8.46 -21.94
N TYR A 125 -3.22 8.39 -21.74
CA TYR A 125 -2.24 7.91 -22.70
C TYR A 125 -2.03 8.69 -24.00
N PHE A 126 -2.79 9.74 -24.31
CA PHE A 126 -2.39 10.61 -25.42
C PHE A 126 -1.44 11.67 -24.86
N PRO A 127 -0.13 11.59 -25.20
CA PRO A 127 0.80 12.60 -24.75
C PRO A 127 0.24 13.95 -25.16
N ALA A 128 0.22 14.87 -24.21
CA ALA A 128 -0.16 16.26 -24.44
C ALA A 128 0.70 16.98 -25.51
N ARG A 129 1.65 16.26 -26.13
CA ARG A 129 2.44 16.70 -27.29
C ARG A 129 1.61 17.16 -28.48
N ASN A 130 0.36 16.73 -28.62
CA ASN A 130 -0.49 17.25 -29.70
C ASN A 130 -1.37 18.44 -29.29
N TYR A 131 -1.29 18.95 -28.05
CA TYR A 131 -1.97 20.20 -27.69
C TYR A 131 -1.20 21.45 -28.14
N PHE A 132 0.09 21.31 -28.41
CA PHE A 132 0.93 22.37 -28.96
C PHE A 132 1.52 21.89 -30.28
N SER A 133 0.74 22.00 -31.35
CA SER A 133 1.34 22.17 -32.67
C SER A 133 2.26 23.40 -32.60
N PRO A 134 3.56 23.30 -32.95
CA PRO A 134 4.45 24.45 -33.09
C PRO A 134 3.91 25.51 -34.07
N GLU A 135 2.94 25.13 -34.90
CA GLU A 135 2.36 25.96 -35.96
C GLU A 135 1.09 26.72 -35.51
N GLY A 136 0.78 26.74 -34.21
CA GLY A 136 -0.32 27.57 -33.68
C GLY A 136 -1.72 27.17 -34.18
N THR A 137 -1.86 25.99 -34.79
CA THR A 137 -3.17 25.45 -35.12
C THR A 137 -3.85 25.03 -33.82
N GLU A 138 -4.80 25.85 -33.38
CA GLU A 138 -5.76 25.54 -32.31
C GLU A 138 -6.33 24.15 -32.56
N TYR A 139 -5.78 23.12 -31.89
CA TYR A 139 -6.47 21.84 -31.82
C TYR A 139 -7.81 22.12 -31.17
N ARG A 140 -8.88 22.00 -31.98
CA ARG A 140 -10.24 22.39 -31.65
C ARG A 140 -10.51 22.13 -30.16
N ARG A 141 -10.66 23.22 -29.39
CA ARG A 141 -11.23 23.27 -28.02
C ARG A 141 -12.66 22.71 -27.93
N GLY A 142 -13.07 21.84 -28.86
CA GLY A 142 -14.46 21.60 -29.24
C GLY A 142 -14.98 20.20 -28.94
N GLY A 143 -14.45 19.53 -27.91
CA GLY A 143 -15.19 18.41 -27.33
C GLY A 143 -16.26 18.94 -26.38
N ASP A 144 -17.42 18.28 -26.32
CA ASP A 144 -18.56 18.65 -25.43
C ASP A 144 -18.19 18.71 -23.94
N GLN A 145 -17.00 18.26 -23.57
CA GLN A 145 -16.48 18.27 -22.20
C GLN A 145 -15.67 19.54 -21.85
N TRP A 146 -15.32 20.38 -22.82
CA TRP A 146 -14.46 21.55 -22.55
C TRP A 146 -15.11 22.58 -21.61
N PRO A 147 -16.40 22.95 -21.76
CA PRO A 147 -17.06 23.83 -20.79
C PRO A 147 -17.01 23.28 -19.37
N LYS A 148 -17.18 21.96 -19.22
CA LYS A 148 -17.10 21.24 -17.93
C LYS A 148 -15.72 21.35 -17.28
N ILE A 149 -14.68 21.19 -18.09
CA ILE A 149 -13.27 21.29 -17.69
C ILE A 149 -12.97 22.71 -17.22
N GLU A 150 -13.41 23.72 -17.98
CA GLU A 150 -13.17 25.13 -17.65
C GLU A 150 -13.89 25.52 -16.36
N PHE A 151 -15.16 25.13 -16.22
CA PHE A 151 -15.92 25.32 -14.99
C PHE A 151 -15.19 24.70 -13.79
N LEU A 152 -14.79 23.43 -13.90
CA LEU A 152 -14.15 22.72 -12.80
C LEU A 152 -12.80 23.34 -12.44
N SER A 153 -12.01 23.73 -13.44
CA SER A 153 -10.75 24.44 -13.23
C SER A 153 -10.97 25.74 -12.44
N ARG A 154 -12.03 26.48 -12.76
CA ARG A 154 -12.40 27.71 -12.03
C ARG A 154 -12.79 27.41 -10.58
N ALA A 155 -13.65 26.43 -10.35
CA ALA A 155 -14.06 26.02 -9.00
C ALA A 155 -12.85 25.56 -8.16
N MET A 156 -11.96 24.75 -8.74
CA MET A 156 -10.74 24.31 -8.05
C MET A 156 -9.79 25.47 -7.76
N ASN A 157 -9.61 26.39 -8.71
CA ASN A 157 -8.78 27.58 -8.52
C ASN A 157 -9.30 28.50 -7.41
N ASN A 158 -10.62 28.55 -7.21
CA ASN A 158 -11.26 29.40 -6.23
C ASN A 158 -11.26 28.79 -4.83
N TYR A 159 -11.51 27.48 -4.71
CA TYR A 159 -11.86 26.89 -3.41
C TYR A 159 -10.90 25.80 -2.92
N LEU A 160 -10.14 25.13 -3.80
CA LEU A 160 -9.42 23.91 -3.42
C LEU A 160 -8.34 24.15 -2.36
N GLU A 161 -7.58 25.24 -2.48
CA GLU A 161 -6.53 25.59 -1.52
C GLU A 161 -7.14 25.83 -0.13
N MET A 162 -8.17 26.67 -0.03
CA MET A 162 -8.89 26.96 1.20
C MET A 162 -9.55 25.71 1.79
N ALA A 163 -10.14 24.86 0.93
CA ALA A 163 -10.76 23.60 1.34
C ALA A 163 -9.76 22.63 1.95
N ILE A 164 -8.52 22.59 1.47
CA ILE A 164 -7.47 21.76 2.07
C ILE A 164 -6.97 22.37 3.37
N SER A 165 -6.72 23.68 3.39
CA SER A 165 -6.25 24.37 4.60
C SER A 165 -7.27 24.36 5.75
N SER A 166 -8.55 24.07 5.48
CA SER A 166 -9.57 23.96 6.52
C SER A 166 -9.55 22.64 7.29
N PHE A 167 -8.80 21.62 6.84
CA PHE A 167 -8.70 20.34 7.55
C PHE A 167 -7.82 20.46 8.80
N GLN A 168 -8.43 20.53 9.98
CA GLN A 168 -7.69 20.74 11.24
C GLN A 168 -6.95 19.49 11.74
N ASN A 169 -7.51 18.31 11.44
CA ASN A 169 -7.06 17.02 11.97
C ASN A 169 -6.47 16.10 10.89
N LEU A 170 -6.09 16.65 9.74
CA LEU A 170 -5.53 15.85 8.66
C LEU A 170 -4.16 15.31 9.06
N GLN A 171 -4.03 13.98 9.09
CA GLN A 171 -2.82 13.27 9.55
C GLN A 171 -2.09 12.61 8.40
N CYS A 172 -2.83 12.10 7.41
CA CYS A 172 -2.27 11.33 6.32
C CYS A 172 -2.75 11.84 4.96
N VAL A 173 -1.83 12.03 4.03
CA VAL A 173 -2.12 12.41 2.65
C VAL A 173 -1.48 11.41 1.71
N ALA A 174 -2.27 10.89 0.77
CA ALA A 174 -1.78 10.08 -0.33
C ALA A 174 -2.20 10.71 -1.67
N TRP A 175 -1.23 11.12 -2.46
CA TRP A 175 -1.45 11.91 -3.67
C TRP A 175 -0.75 11.32 -4.88
N LYS A 176 -1.51 11.14 -5.97
CA LYS A 176 -0.98 10.87 -7.32
C LYS A 176 -0.77 12.17 -8.09
N VAL A 177 0.49 12.54 -8.28
CA VAL A 177 0.91 13.74 -9.01
C VAL A 177 1.22 13.36 -10.45
N TYR A 178 0.35 13.79 -11.37
CA TYR A 178 0.46 13.46 -12.80
C TYR A 178 1.22 14.49 -13.62
N HIS A 179 1.18 15.75 -13.20
CA HIS A 179 1.83 16.88 -13.84
C HIS A 179 2.07 17.96 -12.77
N VAL A 180 2.93 18.93 -13.06
CA VAL A 180 3.20 20.07 -12.19
C VAL A 180 2.59 21.31 -12.84
N ASP A 181 1.57 21.88 -12.20
CA ASP A 181 0.96 23.16 -12.57
C ASP A 181 0.78 24.04 -11.32
N ASP A 182 0.30 25.27 -11.52
CA ASP A 182 0.09 26.23 -10.41
C ASP A 182 -0.95 25.75 -9.39
N LEU A 183 -1.87 24.88 -9.78
CA LEU A 183 -2.82 24.29 -8.83
C LEU A 183 -2.13 23.27 -7.93
N ASN A 184 -1.31 22.38 -8.48
CA ASN A 184 -0.51 21.43 -7.69
C ASN A 184 0.42 22.18 -6.73
N VAL A 185 1.03 23.29 -7.15
CA VAL A 185 1.89 24.11 -6.27
C VAL A 185 1.10 24.71 -5.11
N ARG A 186 -0.10 25.26 -5.36
CA ARG A 186 -0.97 25.79 -4.31
C ARG A 186 -1.47 24.71 -3.36
N VAL A 187 -1.90 23.56 -3.90
CA VAL A 187 -2.30 22.41 -3.08
C VAL A 187 -1.14 21.92 -2.21
N MET A 188 0.08 21.83 -2.75
CA MET A 188 1.24 21.48 -1.95
C MET A 188 1.51 22.51 -0.84
N GLY A 189 1.34 23.80 -1.14
CA GLY A 189 1.43 24.87 -0.14
C GLY A 189 0.41 24.71 0.98
N ALA A 190 -0.86 24.47 0.64
CA ALA A 190 -1.92 24.24 1.61
C ALA A 190 -1.71 22.98 2.45
N LEU A 191 -1.21 21.89 1.85
CA LEU A 191 -0.87 20.68 2.59
C LEU A 191 0.31 20.92 3.56
N SER A 192 1.31 21.69 3.14
CA SER A 192 2.50 21.97 3.95
C SER A 192 2.23 22.89 5.15
N SER A 193 1.08 23.58 5.19
CA SER A 193 0.66 24.40 6.33
C SER A 193 -0.22 23.66 7.33
N LEU A 194 -0.53 22.38 7.10
CA LEU A 194 -1.36 21.58 8.00
C LEU A 194 -0.55 21.13 9.23
N PRO A 195 -0.90 21.57 10.45
CA PRO A 195 -0.07 21.35 11.63
C PRO A 195 -0.07 19.90 12.13
N SER A 196 -1.07 19.12 11.73
CA SER A 196 -1.27 17.74 12.18
C SER A 196 -0.77 16.70 11.17
N LEU A 197 -0.26 17.13 10.01
CA LEU A 197 0.13 16.22 8.93
C LEU A 197 1.41 15.47 9.30
N GLU A 198 1.31 14.18 9.55
CA GLU A 198 2.44 13.32 9.94
C GLU A 198 2.86 12.35 8.82
N ASP A 199 1.95 11.97 7.94
CA ASP A 199 2.21 11.00 6.88
C ASP A 199 1.95 11.57 5.49
N LEU A 200 2.99 11.57 4.65
CA LEU A 200 2.90 12.03 3.27
C LEU A 200 3.32 10.93 2.30
N THR A 201 2.41 10.56 1.40
CA THR A 201 2.66 9.63 0.29
C THR A 201 2.45 10.35 -1.03
N LEU A 202 3.51 10.47 -1.83
CA LEU A 202 3.49 11.06 -3.17
C LEU A 202 3.79 9.99 -4.22
N HIS A 203 2.87 9.82 -5.16
CA HIS A 203 3.05 8.99 -6.34
C HIS A 203 3.24 9.91 -7.55
N ILE A 204 4.50 10.21 -7.90
CA ILE A 204 4.87 11.17 -8.94
C ILE A 204 5.06 10.43 -10.27
N THR A 205 4.39 10.86 -11.33
CA THR A 205 4.61 10.27 -12.66
C THR A 205 5.81 10.86 -13.39
N ALA A 206 6.42 10.05 -14.26
CA ALA A 206 7.57 10.38 -15.12
C ALA A 206 7.45 11.70 -15.87
N ASP A 207 6.24 12.00 -16.31
CA ASP A 207 5.97 13.12 -17.20
C ASP A 207 5.95 14.46 -16.46
N CYS A 208 6.11 14.45 -15.13
CA CYS A 208 6.22 15.65 -14.31
C CYS A 208 7.54 16.38 -14.62
N ARG A 209 7.47 17.32 -15.55
CA ARG A 209 8.51 18.34 -15.74
C ARG A 209 8.46 19.32 -14.58
N GLU A 210 9.60 19.95 -14.25
CA GLU A 210 9.67 21.01 -13.23
C GLU A 210 9.30 20.57 -11.80
N LEU A 211 9.72 19.39 -11.38
CA LEU A 211 9.52 18.89 -10.00
C LEU A 211 9.98 19.87 -8.91
N SER A 212 10.95 20.74 -9.21
CA SER A 212 11.38 21.83 -8.34
C SER A 212 10.27 22.81 -7.96
N ARG A 213 9.24 22.98 -8.80
CA ARG A 213 8.10 23.87 -8.51
C ARG A 213 7.18 23.33 -7.43
N LEU A 214 7.11 22.01 -7.24
CA LEU A 214 6.26 21.42 -6.20
C LEU A 214 6.68 21.85 -4.80
N ARG A 215 7.96 22.18 -4.57
CA ARG A 215 8.48 22.65 -3.27
C ARG A 215 8.05 21.75 -2.10
N ILE A 216 8.22 20.44 -2.26
CA ILE A 216 7.88 19.47 -1.20
C ILE A 216 8.77 19.66 0.04
N ASN A 217 9.89 20.38 -0.06
CA ASN A 217 10.76 20.74 1.05
C ASN A 217 10.13 21.64 2.13
N ARG A 218 8.85 21.99 1.99
CA ARG A 218 8.09 22.77 2.99
C ARG A 218 7.47 21.90 4.09
N PHE A 219 7.39 20.58 3.88
CA PHE A 219 6.89 19.68 4.90
C PHE A 219 7.93 19.50 6.01
N HIS A 220 7.45 19.59 7.24
CA HIS A 220 8.20 19.46 8.48
C HIS A 220 7.46 18.51 9.41
N ASP A 221 8.14 18.03 10.46
CA ASP A 221 7.57 17.18 11.51
C ASP A 221 6.87 15.88 11.02
N LEU A 222 7.22 15.40 9.82
CA LEU A 222 6.67 14.15 9.29
C LEU A 222 7.18 12.94 10.09
N ARG A 223 6.32 11.93 10.24
CA ARG A 223 6.64 10.59 10.74
C ARG A 223 6.79 9.57 9.63
N SER A 224 6.11 9.77 8.51
CA SER A 224 6.22 8.91 7.34
C SER A 224 6.32 9.74 6.06
N LEU A 225 7.34 9.44 5.26
CA LEU A 225 7.49 9.99 3.92
C LEU A 225 7.64 8.85 2.92
N VAL A 226 6.71 8.78 1.97
CA VAL A 226 6.76 7.87 0.84
C VAL A 226 6.77 8.68 -0.45
N VAL A 227 7.84 8.59 -1.24
CA VAL A 227 7.93 9.21 -2.57
C VAL A 227 8.16 8.12 -3.60
N ALA A 228 7.13 7.84 -4.39
CA ALA A 228 7.13 6.81 -5.39
C ALA A 228 7.03 7.42 -6.79
N PHE A 229 8.06 7.20 -7.60
CA PHE A 229 8.09 7.57 -9.01
C PHE A 229 7.44 6.45 -9.83
N TYR A 230 6.57 6.80 -10.78
CA TYR A 230 5.95 5.83 -11.68
C TYR A 230 6.25 6.20 -13.12
N ASN A 231 6.52 5.18 -13.94
CA ASN A 231 6.63 5.39 -15.37
C ASN A 231 5.25 5.46 -16.01
N ALA A 232 5.03 6.51 -16.81
CA ALA A 232 4.17 6.34 -17.97
C ALA A 232 4.86 5.31 -18.88
N ILE A 233 4.09 4.41 -19.45
CA ILE A 233 4.52 3.13 -20.06
C ILE A 233 5.51 3.29 -21.24
N HIS A 234 5.94 4.50 -21.60
CA HIS A 234 6.76 4.79 -22.77
C HIS A 234 8.24 5.12 -22.42
N PRO A 235 9.19 4.21 -22.68
CA PRO A 235 10.63 4.45 -22.47
C PRO A 235 11.20 5.60 -23.33
N SER A 236 10.50 5.97 -24.40
CA SER A 236 11.00 6.87 -25.45
C SER A 236 10.83 8.36 -25.16
N VAL A 237 10.18 8.76 -24.06
CA VAL A 237 9.91 10.18 -23.72
C VAL A 237 10.41 10.54 -22.32
N LEU A 238 11.36 9.76 -21.78
CA LEU A 238 11.87 10.03 -20.44
C LEU A 238 12.56 11.42 -20.41
N PRO A 239 12.24 12.27 -19.41
CA PRO A 239 13.03 13.46 -19.17
C PRO A 239 14.48 13.04 -18.92
N GLY A 240 15.42 13.82 -19.48
CA GLY A 240 16.84 13.51 -19.38
C GLY A 240 17.34 13.38 -17.93
N PRO A 241 18.57 12.86 -17.74
CA PRO A 241 19.18 12.49 -16.46
C PRO A 241 19.50 13.68 -15.51
N LYS A 242 18.77 14.81 -15.56
CA LYS A 242 18.95 15.96 -14.64
C LYS A 242 17.66 16.42 -13.94
N SER A 243 16.57 15.67 -14.07
CA SER A 243 15.25 16.09 -13.58
C SER A 243 14.96 15.71 -12.13
N LEU A 244 15.68 14.75 -11.55
CA LEU A 244 15.42 14.28 -10.18
C LEU A 244 16.24 14.99 -9.09
N ASP A 245 17.37 15.63 -9.42
CA ASP A 245 18.20 16.29 -8.40
C ASP A 245 17.40 17.27 -7.51
N PRO A 246 16.50 18.11 -8.06
CA PRO A 246 15.71 19.00 -7.22
C PRO A 246 14.78 18.28 -6.24
N ILE A 247 14.23 17.12 -6.63
CA ILE A 247 13.34 16.37 -5.73
C ILE A 247 14.12 15.64 -4.64
N ILE A 248 15.31 15.14 -4.96
CA ILE A 248 16.22 14.53 -3.98
C ILE A 248 16.68 15.57 -2.96
N ASP A 249 17.01 16.78 -3.42
CA ASP A 249 17.38 17.90 -2.56
C ASP A 249 16.23 18.28 -1.62
N HIS A 250 15.01 18.35 -2.16
CA HIS A 250 13.84 18.59 -1.34
C HIS A 250 13.61 17.49 -0.30
N ILE A 251 13.72 16.21 -0.68
CA ILE A 251 13.59 15.09 0.26
C ILE A 251 14.64 15.22 1.37
N SER A 252 15.87 15.61 1.04
CA SER A 252 16.92 15.81 2.04
C SER A 252 16.58 16.90 3.04
N GLU A 253 16.00 18.01 2.58
CA GLU A 253 15.50 19.07 3.45
C GLU A 253 14.35 18.60 4.35
N ILE A 254 13.39 17.83 3.82
CA ILE A 254 12.29 17.25 4.63
C ILE A 254 12.84 16.36 5.73
N ILE A 255 13.80 15.48 5.42
CA ILE A 255 14.44 14.59 6.40
C ILE A 255 15.07 15.41 7.52
N ASN A 256 15.75 16.51 7.18
CA ASN A 256 16.35 17.41 8.17
C ASN A 256 15.29 18.17 9.00
N GLN A 257 14.15 18.52 8.40
CA GLN A 257 13.04 19.23 9.07
C GLN A 257 12.09 18.30 9.83
N SER A 258 12.28 16.98 9.74
CA SER A 258 11.37 15.97 10.33
C SER A 258 12.14 15.06 11.28
N PRO A 259 12.53 15.54 12.48
CA PRO A 259 13.34 14.76 13.42
C PRO A 259 12.64 13.49 13.91
N LEU A 260 11.30 13.47 13.86
CA LEU A 260 10.46 12.33 14.27
C LEU A 260 10.19 11.32 13.15
N LEU A 261 10.86 11.45 11.99
CA LEU A 261 10.66 10.58 10.84
C LEU A 261 11.00 9.13 11.18
N ARG A 262 9.99 8.26 11.14
CA ARG A 262 10.11 6.81 11.42
C ARG A 262 10.18 5.99 10.14
N ASN A 263 9.46 6.40 9.11
CA ASN A 263 9.35 5.66 7.86
C ASN A 263 9.81 6.54 6.71
N LEU A 264 10.84 6.07 5.99
CA LEU A 264 11.30 6.70 4.75
C LEU A 264 11.23 5.68 3.63
N SER A 265 10.39 5.94 2.64
CA SER A 265 10.29 5.13 1.43
C SER A 265 10.49 5.98 0.18
N ILE A 266 11.45 5.60 -0.64
CA ILE A 266 11.70 6.25 -1.92
C ILE A 266 11.76 5.17 -3.00
N LEU A 267 10.72 5.15 -3.82
CA LEU A 267 10.49 4.09 -4.80
C LEU A 267 10.71 4.63 -6.21
N GLN A 268 11.80 4.26 -6.87
CA GLN A 268 12.02 4.54 -8.29
C GLN A 268 11.72 3.28 -9.12
N PRO A 269 11.06 3.41 -10.30
CA PRO A 269 10.75 2.27 -11.13
C PRO A 269 11.96 1.90 -11.99
N ARG A 270 11.93 0.66 -12.51
CA ARG A 270 13.08 -0.08 -13.08
C ARG A 270 13.81 0.55 -14.26
N TYR A 271 13.24 1.58 -14.89
CA TYR A 271 13.66 2.04 -16.23
C TYR A 271 14.30 3.44 -16.27
N TYR A 272 14.55 4.06 -15.12
CA TYR A 272 15.20 5.38 -15.12
C TYR A 272 16.71 5.30 -15.35
N SER A 273 17.24 6.40 -15.88
CA SER A 273 18.60 6.62 -16.36
C SER A 273 19.67 6.53 -15.26
N GLU A 274 20.93 6.56 -15.69
CA GLU A 274 22.21 6.61 -14.96
C GLU A 274 22.28 7.77 -13.93
N TYR A 275 21.40 7.77 -12.94
CA TYR A 275 21.47 8.70 -11.83
C TYR A 275 22.18 8.02 -10.67
N ASP A 276 23.34 8.57 -10.32
CA ASP A 276 24.02 8.25 -9.07
C ASP A 276 23.28 8.89 -7.89
N VAL A 277 22.13 8.31 -7.52
CA VAL A 277 21.47 8.66 -6.27
C VAL A 277 22.24 7.98 -5.16
N SER A 278 23.04 8.75 -4.45
CA SER A 278 23.68 8.27 -3.22
C SER A 278 22.78 8.51 -2.01
N PHE A 279 22.83 7.61 -1.02
CA PHE A 279 22.17 7.86 0.26
C PHE A 279 22.73 9.12 0.94
N ARG A 280 24.01 9.42 0.71
CA ARG A 280 24.62 10.71 1.08
C ARG A 280 23.85 11.91 0.55
N ASN A 281 23.36 11.88 -0.70
CA ASN A 281 22.56 12.96 -1.26
C ASN A 281 21.19 13.09 -0.57
N LEU A 282 20.58 11.96 -0.18
CA LEU A 282 19.32 11.95 0.57
C LEU A 282 19.45 12.57 1.97
N VAL A 283 20.63 12.45 2.59
CA VAL A 283 20.85 12.98 3.96
C VAL A 283 21.80 14.17 3.98
N LYS A 284 22.12 14.79 2.82
CA LYS A 284 23.11 15.86 2.71
C LYS A 284 22.76 17.12 3.51
N SER A 285 21.48 17.43 3.63
CA SER A 285 20.99 18.59 4.38
C SER A 285 20.98 18.34 5.90
N SER A 286 21.09 17.07 6.34
CA SER A 286 21.18 16.74 7.76
C SER A 286 22.61 16.96 8.26
N SER A 287 22.76 17.68 9.38
CA SER A 287 24.08 17.92 9.99
C SER A 287 24.82 16.60 10.19
N LEU A 288 26.06 16.47 9.68
CA LEU A 288 26.83 15.21 9.64
C LEU A 288 26.82 14.44 10.97
N ASP A 289 26.77 15.16 12.09
CA ASP A 289 26.87 14.64 13.45
C ASP A 289 25.53 14.16 14.04
N GLN A 290 24.39 14.44 13.39
CA GLN A 290 23.08 14.01 13.87
C GLN A 290 22.61 12.77 13.13
N PRO A 291 22.47 11.61 13.81
CA PRO A 291 21.79 10.45 13.25
C PRO A 291 20.30 10.76 13.11
N LEU A 292 19.56 9.95 12.35
CA LEU A 292 18.10 10.02 12.26
C LEU A 292 17.49 9.21 13.41
N PRO A 293 17.29 9.76 14.63
CA PRO A 293 17.21 8.97 15.85
C PRO A 293 15.96 8.08 15.93
N HIS A 294 14.93 8.40 15.17
CA HIS A 294 13.63 7.72 15.19
C HIS A 294 13.36 6.87 13.95
N LEU A 295 14.30 6.80 12.99
CA LEU A 295 14.07 6.02 11.79
C LEU A 295 13.99 4.53 12.13
N GLU A 296 12.85 3.92 11.83
CA GLU A 296 12.52 2.51 12.11
C GLU A 296 12.44 1.70 10.81
N SER A 297 12.01 2.32 9.71
CA SER A 297 11.83 1.66 8.41
C SER A 297 12.47 2.48 7.29
N LEU A 298 13.32 1.81 6.51
CA LEU A 298 13.97 2.37 5.33
C LEU A 298 13.67 1.52 4.10
N CYS A 299 13.00 2.10 3.12
CA CYS A 299 12.69 1.46 1.85
C CYS A 299 13.24 2.29 0.70
N ILE A 300 14.27 1.79 0.03
CA ILE A 300 14.91 2.50 -1.07
C ILE A 300 14.96 1.55 -2.27
N THR A 301 14.30 1.93 -3.36
CA THR A 301 14.38 1.21 -4.62
C THR A 301 14.91 2.15 -5.69
N PHE A 302 16.22 2.13 -5.93
CA PHE A 302 16.83 2.83 -7.07
C PHE A 302 17.65 1.81 -7.87
N ARG A 303 17.81 2.09 -9.16
CA ARG A 303 18.64 1.26 -10.03
C ARG A 303 20.11 1.33 -9.61
N ASP A 304 20.64 2.53 -9.44
CA ASP A 304 22.06 2.78 -9.17
C ASP A 304 22.25 3.45 -7.80
N LEU A 305 21.62 2.89 -6.76
CA LEU A 305 21.72 3.42 -5.40
C LEU A 305 23.16 3.29 -4.89
N ILE A 306 23.87 4.40 -4.65
CA ILE A 306 25.19 4.35 -4.01
C ILE A 306 25.00 4.46 -2.50
N LEU A 307 25.32 3.38 -1.79
CA LEU A 307 25.41 3.37 -0.35
C LEU A 307 26.88 3.46 0.04
N ASP A 308 27.27 4.48 0.81
CA ASP A 308 28.61 4.60 1.36
C ASP A 308 28.63 4.22 2.84
N ASP A 309 29.62 3.41 3.22
CA ASP A 309 29.73 2.86 4.58
C ASP A 309 29.77 3.96 5.64
N ALA A 310 30.52 5.04 5.38
CA ALA A 310 30.71 6.13 6.33
C ALA A 310 29.39 6.85 6.65
N THR A 311 28.60 7.20 5.63
CA THR A 311 27.31 7.86 5.83
C THR A 311 26.31 6.92 6.48
N LEU A 312 26.25 5.64 6.08
CA LEU A 312 25.34 4.68 6.70
C LEU A 312 25.63 4.50 8.19
N VAL A 313 26.90 4.33 8.56
CA VAL A 313 27.32 4.17 9.96
C VAL A 313 27.05 5.44 10.78
N ALA A 314 27.28 6.62 10.20
CA ALA A 314 27.06 7.89 10.89
C ALA A 314 25.58 8.25 11.05
N LYS A 315 24.74 7.94 10.05
CA LYS A 315 23.37 8.48 9.95
C LYS A 315 22.28 7.51 10.36
N LEU A 316 22.46 6.21 10.16
CA LEU A 316 21.41 5.26 10.46
C LEU A 316 21.39 4.91 11.95
N PRO A 317 20.23 5.01 12.59
CA PRO A 317 20.12 4.73 14.01
C PRO A 317 20.09 3.23 14.29
N LYS A 318 20.38 2.87 15.54
CA LYS A 318 20.14 1.51 16.06
C LYS A 318 18.65 1.15 16.19
N THR A 319 17.76 2.14 16.03
CA THR A 319 16.31 1.95 15.99
C THR A 319 15.83 1.34 14.69
N LEU A 320 16.64 1.34 13.62
CA LEU A 320 16.25 0.79 12.33
C LEU A 320 15.91 -0.70 12.47
N ARG A 321 14.66 -1.05 12.16
CA ARG A 321 14.10 -2.41 12.26
C ARG A 321 13.78 -3.01 10.90
N SER A 322 13.36 -2.20 9.94
CA SER A 322 12.95 -2.67 8.62
C SER A 322 13.82 -2.05 7.53
N LEU A 323 14.27 -2.91 6.61
CA LEU A 323 15.04 -2.51 5.44
C LEU A 323 14.45 -3.16 4.20
N HIS A 324 14.15 -2.35 3.19
CA HIS A 324 13.80 -2.81 1.86
C HIS A 324 14.74 -2.16 0.84
N ILE A 325 15.61 -2.96 0.24
CA ILE A 325 16.48 -2.54 -0.85
C ILE A 325 16.16 -3.40 -2.07
N ALA A 326 15.53 -2.79 -3.08
CA ALA A 326 15.35 -3.42 -4.38
C ALA A 326 16.31 -2.76 -5.37
N ASP A 327 17.36 -3.49 -5.73
CA ASP A 327 18.33 -3.09 -6.74
C ASP A 327 17.94 -3.73 -8.08
N TYR A 328 17.56 -2.88 -9.03
CA TYR A 328 17.16 -3.31 -10.36
C TYR A 328 18.29 -3.28 -11.40
N ALA A 329 19.51 -2.83 -11.04
CA ALA A 329 20.62 -2.77 -12.00
C ALA A 329 20.94 -4.13 -12.61
N ARG A 330 20.75 -5.22 -11.85
CA ARG A 330 21.00 -6.60 -12.31
C ARG A 330 20.16 -7.02 -13.53
N LEU A 331 19.02 -6.36 -13.75
CA LEU A 331 18.19 -6.63 -14.92
C LEU A 331 18.76 -6.03 -16.22
N CYS A 332 19.75 -5.15 -16.14
CA CYS A 332 20.31 -4.42 -17.27
C CYS A 332 21.86 -4.44 -17.23
N PRO A 333 22.51 -5.47 -17.79
CA PRO A 333 23.95 -5.49 -17.99
C PRO A 333 24.43 -4.23 -18.76
N PRO A 334 25.62 -3.67 -18.47
CA PRO A 334 26.73 -4.26 -17.71
C PRO A 334 26.77 -3.89 -16.21
N PHE A 335 25.75 -3.21 -15.67
CA PHE A 335 25.81 -2.63 -14.34
C PHE A 335 25.72 -3.69 -13.23
N GLN A 336 26.86 -4.02 -12.62
CA GLN A 336 26.94 -4.81 -11.39
C GLN A 336 26.89 -3.87 -10.19
N SER A 337 25.71 -3.34 -9.87
CA SER A 337 25.53 -2.63 -8.62
C SER A 337 25.79 -3.61 -7.44
N ARG A 338 26.67 -3.21 -6.53
CA ARG A 338 27.11 -3.97 -5.33
C ARG A 338 26.57 -3.34 -4.04
N THR A 339 25.45 -2.64 -4.14
CA THR A 339 24.89 -1.82 -3.08
C THR A 339 24.55 -2.61 -1.82
N ASP A 340 24.10 -3.85 -1.98
CA ASP A 340 23.86 -4.78 -0.89
C ASP A 340 25.13 -5.11 -0.09
N LEU A 341 26.27 -5.28 -0.76
CA LEU A 341 27.53 -5.66 -0.10
C LEU A 341 28.03 -4.56 0.85
N VAL A 342 27.89 -3.30 0.45
CA VAL A 342 28.34 -2.13 1.23
C VAL A 342 27.39 -1.94 2.42
N ALA A 343 26.07 -1.93 2.17
CA ALA A 343 25.07 -1.82 3.23
C ALA A 343 25.25 -2.83 4.37
N MET A 344 25.44 -4.11 4.04
CA MET A 344 25.57 -5.16 5.05
C MET A 344 26.82 -4.98 5.92
N LYS A 345 27.94 -4.54 5.34
CA LYS A 345 29.17 -4.25 6.10
C LYS A 345 28.98 -3.05 7.04
N ALA A 346 28.32 -2.00 6.56
CA ALA A 346 27.97 -0.85 7.39
C ALA A 346 27.10 -1.27 8.58
N PHE A 347 26.09 -2.12 8.38
CA PHE A 347 25.23 -2.58 9.47
C PHE A 347 25.94 -3.44 10.51
N ILE A 348 26.88 -4.30 10.09
CA ILE A 348 27.75 -5.04 11.02
C ILE A 348 28.55 -4.04 11.88
N THR A 349 29.17 -3.05 11.23
CA THR A 349 30.03 -2.05 11.88
C THR A 349 29.25 -1.16 12.84
N ALA A 350 28.03 -0.74 12.47
CA ALA A 350 27.14 0.07 13.29
C ALA A 350 26.36 -0.75 14.34
N HIS A 351 26.49 -2.08 14.34
CA HIS A 351 25.72 -3.00 15.17
C HIS A 351 24.19 -2.82 15.02
N ILE A 352 23.72 -2.53 13.82
CA ILE A 352 22.30 -2.41 13.51
C ILE A 352 21.71 -3.81 13.33
N ARG A 353 20.63 -4.13 14.05
CA ARG A 353 19.95 -5.43 14.01
C ARG A 353 18.55 -5.26 13.43
N LEU A 354 18.40 -5.67 12.17
CA LEU A 354 17.14 -5.61 11.45
C LEU A 354 16.21 -6.75 11.86
N GLN A 355 14.92 -6.46 11.96
CA GLN A 355 13.87 -7.45 12.17
C GLN A 355 13.22 -7.85 10.84
N GLU A 356 13.21 -6.94 9.87
CA GLU A 356 12.61 -7.17 8.56
C GLU A 356 13.58 -6.76 7.46
N ILE A 357 13.82 -7.67 6.53
CA ILE A 357 14.71 -7.44 5.40
C ILE A 357 14.00 -7.85 4.13
N THR A 358 13.95 -6.95 3.15
CA THR A 358 13.62 -7.27 1.76
C THR A 358 14.81 -6.89 0.89
N ILE A 359 15.35 -7.85 0.16
CA ILE A 359 16.55 -7.71 -0.66
C ILE A 359 16.39 -8.54 -1.92
N ALA A 360 17.03 -8.17 -3.03
CA ALA A 360 17.10 -8.97 -4.25
C ALA A 360 17.59 -10.41 -3.98
N ASP A 361 18.85 -10.54 -3.57
CA ASP A 361 19.54 -11.83 -3.64
C ASP A 361 20.24 -12.21 -2.33
N PRO A 362 20.31 -13.50 -2.00
CA PRO A 362 21.11 -13.98 -0.88
C PRO A 362 22.61 -13.90 -1.23
N SER A 363 23.24 -12.78 -0.90
CA SER A 363 24.67 -12.56 -1.09
C SER A 363 25.48 -12.99 0.14
N GLU A 364 26.76 -13.33 -0.04
CA GLU A 364 27.65 -13.72 1.07
C GLU A 364 27.68 -12.65 2.19
N PRO A 365 27.72 -11.32 1.92
CA PRO A 365 27.64 -10.32 2.99
C PRO A 365 26.32 -10.30 3.73
N LEU A 366 25.19 -10.56 3.08
CA LEU A 366 23.90 -10.71 3.77
C LEU A 366 23.98 -11.88 4.76
N LEU A 367 24.51 -13.03 4.33
CA LEU A 367 24.63 -14.20 5.20
C LEU A 367 25.57 -13.94 6.39
N LYS A 368 26.71 -13.28 6.14
CA LYS A 368 27.62 -12.84 7.20
C LYS A 368 26.93 -11.91 8.19
N TYR A 369 26.15 -10.94 7.69
CA TYR A 369 25.38 -10.03 8.52
C TYR A 369 24.35 -10.77 9.38
N LEU A 370 23.53 -11.63 8.76
CA LEU A 370 22.53 -12.42 9.47
C LEU A 370 23.15 -13.35 10.52
N ALA A 371 24.35 -13.89 10.26
CA ALA A 371 25.08 -14.69 11.24
C ALA A 371 25.51 -13.93 12.51
N THR A 372 25.50 -12.58 12.49
CA THR A 372 25.92 -11.76 13.65
C THR A 372 24.87 -11.62 14.74
N TYR A 373 23.61 -12.01 14.49
CA TYR A 373 22.52 -11.85 15.45
C TYR A 373 21.39 -12.87 15.27
N SER A 374 20.47 -12.92 16.23
CA SER A 374 19.18 -13.62 16.12
C SER A 374 18.03 -12.61 16.31
N GLY A 375 16.79 -12.99 15.98
CA GLY A 375 15.64 -12.08 16.11
C GLY A 375 15.09 -11.53 14.79
N LEU A 376 15.59 -11.98 13.64
CA LEU A 376 14.99 -11.70 12.33
C LEU A 376 13.56 -12.24 12.30
N LYS A 377 12.58 -11.38 12.03
CA LYS A 377 11.15 -11.69 11.96
C LYS A 377 10.67 -11.89 10.53
N LYS A 378 11.21 -11.14 9.57
CA LYS A 378 10.81 -11.21 8.16
C LYS A 378 12.01 -11.13 7.23
N LEU A 379 12.09 -12.03 6.26
CA LEU A 379 13.06 -12.01 5.18
C LEU A 379 12.33 -12.22 3.86
N ARG A 380 12.45 -11.27 2.93
CA ARG A 380 11.96 -11.39 1.56
C ARG A 380 13.13 -11.31 0.59
N LEU A 381 13.30 -12.35 -0.22
CA LEU A 381 14.29 -12.41 -1.29
C LEU A 381 13.57 -12.19 -2.62
N LEU A 382 13.86 -11.08 -3.32
CA LEU A 382 13.27 -10.74 -4.61
C LEU A 382 14.07 -11.44 -5.72
N LEU A 383 13.60 -12.62 -6.13
CA LEU A 383 14.32 -13.42 -7.12
C LEU A 383 14.17 -12.83 -8.51
N TYR A 384 15.23 -12.21 -9.02
CA TYR A 384 15.29 -11.73 -10.40
C TYR A 384 15.78 -12.84 -11.36
N PRO A 385 15.48 -12.76 -12.67
CA PRO A 385 16.06 -13.68 -13.65
C PRO A 385 17.59 -13.50 -13.71
N PHE A 386 18.33 -14.47 -13.15
CA PHE A 386 19.80 -14.47 -13.06
C PHE A 386 20.50 -14.76 -14.39
N SER A 387 21.71 -14.21 -14.54
CA SER A 387 22.65 -14.70 -15.53
C SER A 387 23.21 -16.07 -15.12
N ARG A 388 23.68 -16.90 -16.08
CA ARG A 388 24.17 -18.27 -15.79
C ARG A 388 25.30 -18.32 -14.75
N VAL A 389 26.16 -17.30 -14.70
CA VAL A 389 27.35 -17.28 -13.83
C VAL A 389 26.94 -17.08 -12.38
N GLU A 390 25.91 -16.25 -12.12
CA GLU A 390 25.43 -15.93 -10.77
C GLU A 390 24.70 -17.09 -10.09
N VAL A 391 24.18 -18.05 -10.87
CA VAL A 391 23.40 -19.17 -10.33
C VAL A 391 24.24 -20.05 -9.40
N LYS A 392 25.52 -20.28 -9.70
CA LYS A 392 26.35 -21.19 -8.89
C LYS A 392 26.61 -20.61 -7.49
N ASP A 393 27.05 -19.36 -7.42
CA ASP A 393 27.33 -18.68 -6.15
C ASP A 393 26.04 -18.48 -5.35
N MET A 394 24.94 -18.16 -6.03
CA MET A 394 23.63 -18.07 -5.39
C MET A 394 23.18 -19.41 -4.80
N ILE A 395 23.38 -20.55 -5.49
CA ILE A 395 23.06 -21.88 -4.93
C ILE A 395 23.87 -22.14 -3.67
N ALA A 396 25.18 -21.84 -3.67
CA ALA A 396 26.03 -22.01 -2.50
C ALA A 396 25.59 -21.12 -1.33
N ASN A 397 25.22 -19.86 -1.61
CA ASN A 397 24.70 -18.93 -0.60
C ASN A 397 23.35 -19.38 -0.04
N VAL A 398 22.44 -19.87 -0.88
CA VAL A 398 21.17 -20.44 -0.43
C VAL A 398 21.37 -21.66 0.45
N GLN A 399 22.27 -22.56 0.06
CA GLN A 399 22.61 -23.71 0.88
C GLN A 399 23.15 -23.27 2.24
N THR A 400 24.07 -22.31 2.24
CA THR A 400 24.63 -21.70 3.47
C THR A 400 23.53 -21.07 4.33
N PHE A 401 22.58 -20.35 3.70
CA PHE A 401 21.44 -19.76 4.40
C PHE A 401 20.63 -20.83 5.13
N PHE A 402 20.20 -21.88 4.44
CA PHE A 402 19.36 -22.92 5.04
C PHE A 402 20.11 -23.75 6.10
N GLN A 403 21.38 -24.08 5.86
CA GLN A 403 22.15 -24.95 6.76
C GLN A 403 22.68 -24.21 7.99
N HIS A 404 23.05 -22.94 7.86
CA HIS A 404 23.77 -22.21 8.92
C HIS A 404 23.02 -21.00 9.46
N ILE A 405 22.29 -20.26 8.62
CA ILE A 405 21.66 -18.98 9.03
C ILE A 405 20.24 -19.19 9.56
N LEU A 406 19.42 -19.95 8.85
CA LEU A 406 18.03 -20.22 9.22
C LEU A 406 17.90 -20.80 10.65
N PRO A 407 18.75 -21.74 11.10
CA PRO A 407 18.69 -22.23 12.48
C PRO A 407 18.87 -21.14 13.54
N LEU A 408 19.72 -20.13 13.28
CA LEU A 408 19.98 -19.02 14.21
C LEU A 408 18.75 -18.14 14.42
N HIS A 409 17.87 -18.06 13.42
CA HIS A 409 16.63 -17.27 13.48
C HIS A 409 15.39 -18.13 13.72
N SER A 410 15.53 -19.42 14.00
CA SER A 410 14.39 -20.35 14.08
C SER A 410 13.35 -20.06 15.15
N LEU A 411 13.69 -19.26 16.16
CA LEU A 411 12.76 -18.83 17.21
C LEU A 411 12.01 -17.54 16.85
N SER A 412 12.51 -16.75 15.91
CA SER A 412 11.95 -15.44 15.55
C SER A 412 11.36 -15.41 14.15
N LEU A 413 12.01 -16.12 13.22
CA LEU A 413 11.61 -16.27 11.84
C LEU A 413 10.66 -17.46 11.77
N VAL A 414 9.37 -17.20 11.81
CA VAL A 414 8.37 -18.17 11.36
C VAL A 414 8.26 -18.00 9.84
N VAL A 415 7.56 -18.90 9.15
CA VAL A 415 7.28 -18.71 7.72
C VAL A 415 5.78 -18.71 7.54
N HIS A 416 5.26 -17.55 7.11
CA HIS A 416 3.84 -17.37 6.84
C HIS A 416 3.50 -17.50 5.36
N SER A 417 2.29 -17.99 5.16
CA SER A 417 1.59 -18.07 3.90
C SER A 417 0.60 -16.90 3.85
N SER A 418 0.98 -15.76 3.27
CA SER A 418 0.01 -14.73 2.92
C SER A 418 0.37 -13.99 1.63
N GLU A 419 -0.70 -13.72 0.88
CA GLU A 419 -0.92 -13.03 -0.38
C GLU A 419 0.11 -13.16 -1.53
N PRO A 420 -0.34 -13.56 -2.74
CA PRO A 420 0.50 -13.61 -3.93
C PRO A 420 0.82 -12.19 -4.40
N HIS A 421 1.87 -11.59 -3.86
CA HIS A 421 2.46 -10.37 -4.39
C HIS A 421 3.87 -10.65 -4.92
N GLU A 422 4.13 -10.10 -6.12
CA GLU A 422 5.37 -10.00 -6.91
C GLU A 422 6.54 -10.93 -6.53
N ASP A 423 7.01 -11.70 -7.53
CA ASP A 423 8.26 -12.47 -7.60
C ASP A 423 9.17 -12.45 -6.36
N GLY A 424 9.20 -13.54 -5.59
CA GLY A 424 10.15 -13.68 -4.49
C GLY A 424 9.87 -14.83 -3.52
N LEU A 425 10.86 -15.08 -2.65
CA LEU A 425 10.75 -15.96 -1.49
C LEU A 425 10.43 -15.12 -0.27
N ILE A 426 9.39 -15.47 0.49
CA ILE A 426 8.98 -14.72 1.69
C ILE A 426 9.08 -15.66 2.90
N PHE A 427 9.75 -15.17 3.95
CA PHE A 427 9.84 -15.74 5.29
C PHE A 427 9.28 -14.71 6.29
N GLU A 428 8.32 -15.07 7.14
CA GLU A 428 7.53 -14.11 7.97
C GLU A 428 7.12 -14.69 9.33
N ALA A 429 7.34 -13.94 10.42
CA ALA A 429 6.96 -14.30 11.78
C ALA A 429 5.43 -14.44 11.98
N GLY A 430 5.03 -15.43 12.76
CA GLY A 430 3.66 -15.80 13.00
C GLY A 430 3.16 -15.48 14.38
N ASN A 431 1.84 -15.43 14.53
CA ASN A 431 1.21 -15.30 15.83
C ASN A 431 1.56 -16.54 16.69
N PRO A 432 2.30 -16.37 17.81
CA PRO A 432 2.74 -17.50 18.65
C PRO A 432 1.57 -18.33 19.19
N ASN A 433 0.35 -17.78 19.20
CA ASN A 433 -0.84 -18.44 19.75
C ASN A 433 -1.48 -19.49 18.82
N GLN A 434 -1.02 -19.63 17.56
CA GLN A 434 -1.55 -20.63 16.62
C GLN A 434 -0.59 -21.81 16.32
N GLN A 435 0.56 -21.90 17.00
CA GLN A 435 1.56 -22.94 16.70
C GLN A 435 1.39 -24.20 17.58
N SER A 436 0.76 -25.24 17.02
CA SER A 436 1.03 -26.61 17.47
C SER A 436 2.38 -27.06 16.90
N SER A 437 3.39 -27.18 17.77
CA SER A 437 4.70 -27.81 17.59
C SER A 437 5.26 -28.00 16.16
N ASN A 438 6.37 -27.32 15.88
CA ASN A 438 7.45 -27.75 14.99
C ASN A 438 7.28 -27.72 13.45
N THR A 439 6.24 -27.16 12.85
CA THR A 439 6.13 -27.05 11.38
C THR A 439 6.63 -25.70 10.83
N TRP A 440 7.37 -25.72 9.72
CA TRP A 440 7.75 -24.51 8.95
C TRP A 440 6.94 -24.48 7.65
N ASN A 441 6.09 -23.48 7.46
CA ASN A 441 5.31 -23.36 6.23
C ASN A 441 6.05 -22.52 5.19
N VAL A 442 7.01 -23.08 4.46
CA VAL A 442 7.72 -22.31 3.41
C VAL A 442 6.88 -22.16 2.15
N ARG A 443 6.43 -20.93 1.87
CA ARG A 443 5.69 -20.60 0.65
C ARG A 443 6.62 -20.08 -0.45
N LEU A 444 6.69 -20.79 -1.57
CA LEU A 444 7.41 -20.36 -2.78
C LEU A 444 6.43 -19.68 -3.74
N CYS A 445 6.36 -18.35 -3.78
CA CYS A 445 5.58 -17.64 -4.79
C CYS A 445 6.39 -17.54 -6.09
N ILE A 446 5.88 -18.16 -7.16
CA ILE A 446 6.60 -18.28 -8.43
C ILE A 446 5.72 -17.66 -9.51
N ASP A 447 6.04 -16.43 -9.92
CA ASP A 447 5.47 -15.85 -11.14
C ASP A 447 6.29 -16.33 -12.36
N ALA A 448 5.78 -16.18 -13.58
CA ALA A 448 6.27 -16.79 -14.81
C ALA A 448 7.80 -16.67 -15.05
N MET A 449 8.57 -17.64 -14.54
CA MET A 449 10.03 -17.57 -14.56
C MET A 449 10.67 -18.08 -15.86
N SER A 450 11.92 -17.66 -16.07
CA SER A 450 12.86 -18.32 -16.99
C SER A 450 13.18 -19.75 -16.51
N GLY A 451 13.71 -20.60 -17.40
CA GLY A 451 14.05 -22.00 -17.06
C GLY A 451 15.08 -22.13 -15.92
N TYR A 452 15.93 -21.14 -15.68
CA TYR A 452 17.00 -21.18 -14.67
C TYR A 452 16.48 -20.95 -13.25
N SER A 453 15.56 -20.00 -13.08
CA SER A 453 14.98 -19.70 -11.77
C SER A 453 14.19 -20.89 -11.23
N PHE A 454 13.59 -21.71 -12.12
CA PHE A 454 12.95 -22.97 -11.72
C PHE A 454 13.95 -23.97 -11.13
N THR A 455 15.12 -24.17 -11.76
CA THR A 455 16.15 -25.08 -11.23
C THR A 455 16.64 -24.61 -9.86
N PHE A 456 16.86 -23.32 -9.70
CA PHE A 456 17.24 -22.73 -8.42
C PHE A 456 16.18 -22.94 -7.33
N LEU A 457 14.90 -22.69 -7.66
CA LEU A 457 13.79 -22.93 -6.73
C LEU A 457 13.68 -24.41 -6.33
N MET A 458 13.89 -25.32 -7.28
CA MET A 458 13.95 -26.75 -6.95
C MET A 458 15.09 -27.07 -6.00
N GLN A 459 16.27 -26.46 -6.19
CA GLN A 459 17.38 -26.64 -5.25
C GLN A 459 17.06 -26.06 -3.86
N CYS A 460 16.39 -24.90 -3.79
CA CYS A 460 15.92 -24.34 -2.52
C CYS A 460 14.97 -25.33 -1.81
N ALA A 461 14.02 -25.90 -2.55
CA ALA A 461 13.08 -26.88 -2.02
C ALA A 461 13.79 -28.17 -1.55
N THR A 462 14.77 -28.67 -2.30
CA THR A 462 15.59 -29.83 -1.91
C THR A 462 16.38 -29.54 -0.63
N ASN A 463 17.08 -28.40 -0.57
CA ASN A 463 17.87 -28.02 0.60
C ASN A 463 16.97 -27.85 1.85
N LEU A 464 15.77 -27.32 1.67
CA LEU A 464 14.75 -27.22 2.72
C LEU A 464 14.32 -28.60 3.24
N LEU A 465 14.10 -29.56 2.34
CA LEU A 465 13.73 -30.94 2.69
C LEU A 465 14.87 -31.64 3.44
N GLU A 466 16.12 -31.39 3.05
CA GLU A 466 17.30 -31.95 3.73
C GLU A 466 17.51 -31.36 5.14
N CYS A 467 17.08 -30.12 5.37
CA CYS A 467 17.32 -29.42 6.63
C CYS A 467 16.44 -29.88 7.82
N ARG A 468 15.43 -30.78 7.67
CA ARG A 468 14.76 -31.58 8.74
C ARG A 468 13.46 -32.28 8.28
N ASN A 469 13.03 -33.33 9.03
CA ASN A 469 11.72 -34.02 9.01
C ASN A 469 10.49 -33.11 9.29
N LYS A 470 10.26 -32.05 8.50
CA LYS A 470 9.17 -31.10 8.74
C LYS A 470 8.32 -30.91 7.48
N ASN A 471 7.01 -30.74 7.67
CA ASN A 471 6.07 -30.56 6.56
C ASN A 471 6.34 -29.24 5.84
N ILE A 472 6.71 -29.30 4.56
CA ILE A 472 6.87 -28.13 3.69
C ILE A 472 5.68 -28.06 2.75
N VAL A 473 4.98 -26.91 2.73
CA VAL A 473 3.85 -26.68 1.82
C VAL A 473 4.29 -25.80 0.66
N LEU A 474 4.59 -26.42 -0.49
CA LEU A 474 4.89 -25.69 -1.72
C LEU A 474 3.58 -25.28 -2.41
N SER A 475 3.25 -24.00 -2.43
CA SER A 475 2.10 -23.47 -3.19
C SER A 475 2.56 -22.78 -4.46
N PHE A 476 2.03 -23.15 -5.63
CA PHE A 476 2.32 -22.48 -6.88
C PHE A 476 1.11 -21.64 -7.30
N SER A 477 1.31 -20.34 -7.58
CA SER A 477 0.26 -19.45 -8.08
C SER A 477 0.61 -19.01 -9.51
N PRO A 478 0.18 -19.75 -10.55
CA PRO A 478 0.44 -19.33 -11.92
C PRO A 478 -0.30 -18.03 -12.22
N THR A 479 0.42 -16.97 -12.62
CA THR A 479 -0.24 -15.80 -13.19
C THR A 479 -0.57 -16.02 -14.68
N ARG A 480 -1.37 -15.11 -15.21
CA ARG A 480 -2.20 -15.20 -16.43
C ARG A 480 -1.50 -15.58 -17.75
N SER A 481 -0.18 -15.79 -17.82
CA SER A 481 0.54 -15.76 -19.12
C SER A 481 1.11 -17.07 -19.68
N SER A 482 1.01 -18.26 -19.06
CA SER A 482 1.29 -19.51 -19.80
C SER A 482 0.80 -20.82 -19.14
N SER A 483 -0.40 -21.27 -19.50
CA SER A 483 -0.93 -22.59 -19.13
C SER A 483 -0.01 -23.76 -19.55
N THR A 484 0.69 -23.64 -20.68
CA THR A 484 1.62 -24.69 -21.18
C THR A 484 2.86 -24.84 -20.30
N LYS A 485 3.45 -23.74 -19.80
CA LYS A 485 4.62 -23.82 -18.91
C LYS A 485 4.23 -24.39 -17.54
N ALA A 486 3.07 -24.01 -17.00
CA ALA A 486 2.55 -24.56 -15.75
C ALA A 486 2.41 -26.09 -15.80
N ILE A 487 1.95 -26.65 -16.93
CA ILE A 487 1.85 -28.11 -17.15
C ILE A 487 3.25 -28.77 -17.19
N ILE A 488 4.22 -28.14 -17.87
CA ILE A 488 5.61 -28.65 -17.93
C ILE A 488 6.25 -28.64 -16.54
N TYR A 489 6.06 -27.56 -15.77
CA TYR A 489 6.57 -27.46 -14.40
C TYR A 489 5.89 -28.45 -13.46
N LYS A 490 4.57 -28.65 -13.57
CA LYS A 490 3.82 -29.71 -12.84
C LYS A 490 4.43 -31.09 -13.10
N ARG A 491 4.68 -31.45 -14.37
CA ARG A 491 5.28 -32.74 -14.73
C ARG A 491 6.71 -32.90 -14.19
N ARG A 492 7.51 -31.83 -14.15
CA ARG A 492 8.85 -31.85 -13.54
C ARG A 492 8.80 -32.01 -12.02
N LEU A 493 7.88 -31.32 -11.34
CA LEU A 493 7.66 -31.46 -9.90
C LEU A 493 7.17 -32.86 -9.51
N GLN A 494 6.23 -33.42 -10.28
CA GLN A 494 5.75 -34.80 -10.06
C GLN A 494 6.90 -35.81 -10.18
N ARG A 495 7.80 -35.64 -11.16
CA ARG A 495 9.01 -36.47 -11.29
C ARG A 495 9.98 -36.32 -10.11
N LEU A 496 10.13 -35.11 -9.56
CA LEU A 496 10.98 -34.86 -8.40
C LEU A 496 10.37 -35.39 -7.09
N SER A 497 9.04 -35.34 -6.96
CA SER A 497 8.33 -35.96 -5.83
C SER A 497 8.45 -37.47 -5.79
N THR A 498 8.61 -38.11 -6.95
CA THR A 498 8.88 -39.55 -7.06
C THR A 498 10.34 -39.90 -6.77
N LEU A 499 11.27 -38.95 -6.91
CA LEU A 499 12.69 -39.11 -6.60
C LEU A 499 13.04 -38.85 -5.13
N CYS A 500 12.26 -38.03 -4.42
CA CYS A 500 12.46 -37.72 -3.00
C CYS A 500 11.38 -38.40 -2.13
N ILE A 501 11.73 -39.53 -1.50
CA ILE A 501 10.83 -40.42 -0.73
C ILE A 501 10.14 -39.74 0.49
N SER A 502 10.44 -38.47 0.80
CA SER A 502 9.96 -37.75 1.99
C SER A 502 8.90 -36.66 1.73
N LEU A 503 8.34 -36.53 0.53
CA LEU A 503 7.33 -35.50 0.23
C LEU A 503 5.91 -35.97 0.57
N ARG A 504 5.51 -35.86 1.85
CA ARG A 504 4.10 -36.04 2.25
C ARG A 504 3.40 -34.68 2.20
N ASN A 505 2.35 -34.58 1.36
CA ASN A 505 1.42 -33.45 1.18
C ASN A 505 1.88 -32.32 0.24
N ILE A 506 1.91 -32.61 -1.07
CA ILE A 506 1.74 -31.57 -2.10
C ILE A 506 0.22 -31.41 -2.35
N ARG A 507 -0.40 -30.35 -1.84
CA ARG A 507 -1.75 -29.95 -2.27
C ARG A 507 -1.63 -29.03 -3.49
N VAL A 508 -1.85 -29.58 -4.67
CA VAL A 508 -2.21 -28.79 -5.85
C VAL A 508 -3.71 -28.52 -5.71
N ALA A 509 -4.14 -27.26 -5.64
CA ALA A 509 -5.56 -26.93 -5.62
C ALA A 509 -6.18 -27.41 -6.95
N GLU A 510 -6.91 -28.53 -6.92
CA GLU A 510 -7.36 -29.26 -8.12
C GLU A 510 -8.87 -29.59 -8.11
N GLU A 511 -9.64 -29.17 -7.11
CA GLU A 511 -11.06 -29.54 -7.02
C GLU A 511 -11.97 -28.39 -7.47
N ASP A 512 -12.94 -28.74 -8.33
CA ASP A 512 -14.07 -27.95 -8.89
C ASP A 512 -13.98 -27.38 -10.32
N ALA A 513 -13.16 -27.96 -11.20
CA ALA A 513 -13.09 -27.56 -12.62
C ALA A 513 -13.87 -28.47 -13.60
N LYS A 514 -15.04 -29.02 -13.23
CA LYS A 514 -15.84 -29.86 -14.16
C LYS A 514 -17.15 -29.24 -14.65
N GLN A 515 -17.62 -28.12 -14.10
CA GLN A 515 -18.97 -27.61 -14.45
C GLN A 515 -19.01 -26.20 -15.06
N TYR A 516 -17.95 -25.39 -14.95
CA TYR A 516 -17.87 -24.09 -15.61
C TYR A 516 -16.41 -23.77 -16.00
N PRO A 517 -16.05 -23.72 -17.31
CA PRO A 517 -14.66 -23.56 -17.74
C PRO A 517 -14.01 -22.21 -17.35
N ASN A 518 -14.78 -21.26 -16.78
CA ASN A 518 -14.34 -19.92 -16.40
C ASN A 518 -14.75 -19.53 -14.95
N ALA A 519 -15.16 -20.47 -14.11
CA ALA A 519 -15.44 -20.19 -12.70
C ALA A 519 -14.20 -20.42 -11.83
N ILE A 520 -14.03 -19.60 -10.79
CA ILE A 520 -13.05 -19.83 -9.72
C ILE A 520 -13.78 -19.87 -8.38
N SER A 521 -13.47 -20.90 -7.58
CA SER A 521 -13.94 -21.02 -6.19
C SER A 521 -12.91 -20.42 -5.25
N PHE A 522 -13.35 -19.52 -4.37
CA PHE A 522 -12.54 -18.96 -3.30
C PHE A 522 -13.36 -19.00 -2.01
N ASP A 523 -12.84 -19.71 -1.00
CA ASP A 523 -13.49 -19.89 0.31
C ASP A 523 -14.93 -20.43 0.22
N GLY A 524 -15.14 -21.47 -0.60
CA GLY A 524 -16.46 -22.09 -0.82
C GLY A 524 -17.45 -21.22 -1.61
N THR A 525 -17.05 -20.03 -2.07
CA THR A 525 -17.87 -19.14 -2.89
C THR A 525 -17.43 -19.20 -4.35
N GLU A 526 -18.35 -19.48 -5.26
CA GLU A 526 -18.07 -19.51 -6.70
C GLU A 526 -18.16 -18.09 -7.31
N TYR A 527 -17.21 -17.77 -8.19
CA TYR A 527 -17.18 -16.53 -8.95
C TYR A 527 -17.07 -16.82 -10.44
N VAL A 528 -17.90 -16.14 -11.26
CA VAL A 528 -17.80 -16.21 -12.72
C VAL A 528 -17.09 -14.99 -13.26
N LEU A 529 -16.10 -15.23 -14.12
CA LEU A 529 -15.44 -14.21 -14.91
C LEU A 529 -16.38 -13.71 -16.01
N TYR A 530 -16.69 -12.42 -16.03
CA TYR A 530 -17.42 -11.82 -17.14
C TYR A 530 -16.69 -10.61 -17.72
N ARG A 531 -16.88 -10.40 -19.02
CA ARG A 531 -16.33 -9.27 -19.76
C ARG A 531 -17.26 -8.07 -19.54
N ARG A 532 -16.72 -6.93 -19.10
CA ARG A 532 -17.49 -5.69 -19.09
C ARG A 532 -17.62 -5.18 -20.51
N ASP A 533 -18.84 -5.09 -21.00
CA ASP A 533 -19.14 -4.38 -22.23
C ASP A 533 -18.63 -2.93 -22.07
N ASN A 534 -17.82 -2.47 -23.04
CA ASN A 534 -17.18 -1.15 -23.14
C ASN A 534 -15.74 -0.97 -22.61
N LEU A 535 -15.05 -2.02 -22.14
CA LEU A 535 -13.60 -1.94 -21.88
C LEU A 535 -12.87 -3.17 -22.42
N PRO A 536 -12.10 -3.08 -23.51
CA PRO A 536 -11.53 -4.25 -24.21
C PRO A 536 -10.52 -5.06 -23.40
N SER A 537 -10.14 -4.63 -22.20
CA SER A 537 -9.05 -5.24 -21.41
C SER A 537 -9.40 -5.51 -19.94
N TYR A 538 -10.66 -5.34 -19.52
CA TYR A 538 -11.05 -5.50 -18.12
C TYR A 538 -12.10 -6.61 -17.92
N TYR A 539 -11.72 -7.61 -17.14
CA TYR A 539 -12.61 -8.63 -16.63
C TYR A 539 -12.94 -8.35 -15.17
N SER A 540 -14.14 -8.68 -14.75
CA SER A 540 -14.57 -8.60 -13.35
C SER A 540 -15.14 -9.93 -12.91
N TYR A 541 -15.04 -10.21 -11.62
CA TYR A 541 -15.61 -11.40 -11.00
C TYR A 541 -16.97 -11.06 -10.42
N ARG A 542 -17.99 -11.85 -10.75
CA ARG A 542 -19.31 -11.78 -10.11
C ARG A 542 -19.46 -12.99 -9.18
N LYS A 543 -19.77 -12.74 -7.91
CA LYS A 543 -20.16 -13.80 -6.97
C LYS A 543 -21.42 -14.48 -7.49
N ILE A 544 -21.39 -15.80 -7.63
CA ILE A 544 -22.59 -16.60 -7.85
C ILE A 544 -23.30 -16.67 -6.51
N VAL A 545 -24.48 -16.08 -6.44
CA VAL A 545 -25.41 -16.32 -5.32
C VAL A 545 -26.25 -17.51 -5.75
N PRO A 546 -26.21 -18.65 -5.06
CA PRO A 546 -27.07 -19.77 -5.40
C PRO A 546 -28.52 -19.30 -5.32
N GLU A 547 -29.28 -19.48 -6.40
CA GLU A 547 -30.73 -19.28 -6.38
C GLU A 547 -31.30 -20.21 -5.31
N THR A 548 -31.83 -19.63 -4.23
CA THR A 548 -32.69 -20.37 -3.31
C THR A 548 -33.91 -20.80 -4.11
N ASN A 549 -34.03 -22.11 -4.35
CA ASN A 549 -35.24 -22.72 -4.89
C ASN A 549 -36.45 -22.24 -4.05
N GLN A 550 -37.22 -21.32 -4.60
CA GLN A 550 -38.59 -21.09 -4.17
C GLN A 550 -39.42 -22.25 -4.76
N ASN A 551 -39.80 -23.18 -3.89
CA ASN A 551 -41.06 -23.91 -4.03
C ASN A 551 -42.13 -23.16 -3.25
#